data_AF-M1P758-F1
#
_entry.id   AF-M1P758-F1
#
_cell.length_a   1.000
_cell.length_b   1.000
_cell.length_c   1.000
_cell.angle_alpha   90.00
_cell.angle_beta   90.00
_cell.angle_gamma   90.00
#
_symmetry.space_group_name_H-M   'P 1'
#
loop_
_entity.id
_entity.type
_entity.pdbx_description
1 polymer ?
#
loop_
_entity_poly.entity_id
_entity_poly.type
_entity_poly.pdbx_seq_one_letter_code
_entity_poly.pdbx_strand_id
1 'polypeptide(L)' 'MITEEELLVRMKPGCICKGIKLHIILKAIEDGATSFEEIAKITGIGGGSCKSKRCGEKVALLLKESLHHPDKKTSPPQNN' A
#
# COMPACT_ATOMS: atom_id res chain seq x y z
N MET A 1 -7.41 -19.73 7.79
CA MET A 1 -8.64 -18.94 7.54
C MET A 1 -8.18 -17.51 7.33
N ILE A 2 -8.58 -16.88 6.23
CA ILE A 2 -8.23 -15.48 5.89
C ILE A 2 -9.15 -14.57 6.71
N THR A 3 -8.64 -13.46 7.25
CA THR A 3 -9.47 -12.50 8.01
C THR A 3 -10.28 -11.61 7.07
N GLU A 4 -11.38 -11.03 7.59
CA GLU A 4 -12.16 -10.04 6.82
C GLU A 4 -11.31 -8.83 6.40
N GLU A 5 -10.39 -8.40 7.27
CA GLU A 5 -9.43 -7.33 6.98
C GLU A 5 -8.51 -7.68 5.81
N GLU A 6 -7.92 -8.88 5.83
CA GLU A 6 -7.06 -9.37 4.74
C GLU A 6 -7.82 -9.44 3.42
N LEU A 7 -9.07 -9.88 3.44
CA LEU A 7 -9.94 -9.90 2.25
C LEU A 7 -10.17 -8.48 1.72
N LEU A 8 -10.49 -7.52 2.59
CA LEU A 8 -10.73 -6.14 2.21
C LEU A 8 -9.48 -5.50 1.60
N VAL A 9 -8.30 -5.75 2.18
CA VAL A 9 -7.01 -5.28 1.68
C VAL A 9 -6.69 -5.87 0.30
N ARG A 10 -7.04 -7.14 0.05
CA ARG A 10 -6.87 -7.78 -1.27
C ARG A 10 -7.75 -7.16 -2.35
N MET A 11 -8.93 -6.65 -1.98
CA MET A 11 -9.86 -6.02 -2.92
C MET A 11 -9.51 -4.54 -3.19
N LYS A 12 -9.02 -3.82 -2.17
CA LYS A 12 -8.72 -2.38 -2.23
C LYS A 12 -7.66 -2.05 -3.30
N PRO A 13 -7.87 -0.98 -4.11
CA PRO A 13 -6.91 -0.57 -5.10
C PRO A 13 -5.69 0.12 -4.46
N GLY A 14 -4.49 -0.27 -4.88
CA GLY A 14 -3.22 0.39 -4.55
C GLY A 14 -2.78 1.38 -5.64
N CYS A 15 -2.82 0.94 -6.90
CA CYS A 15 -2.61 1.78 -8.08
C CYS A 15 -3.73 1.56 -9.10
N ILE A 16 -4.60 2.55 -9.28
CA ILE A 16 -5.77 2.43 -10.16
C ILE A 16 -5.34 2.29 -11.63
N CYS A 17 -4.37 3.09 -12.09
CA CYS A 17 -3.96 3.09 -13.50
C CYS A 17 -3.19 1.84 -13.94
N LYS A 18 -2.60 1.11 -12.99
CA LYS A 18 -1.84 -0.13 -13.24
C LYS A 18 -2.57 -1.39 -12.73
N GLY A 19 -3.74 -1.24 -12.12
CA GLY A 19 -4.48 -2.37 -11.53
C GLY A 19 -3.80 -3.02 -10.33
N ILE A 20 -2.79 -2.37 -9.71
CA ILE A 20 -2.06 -2.92 -8.56
C ILE A 20 -2.95 -2.83 -7.32
N LYS A 21 -3.08 -3.94 -6.60
CA LYS A 21 -3.88 -4.02 -5.37
C LYS A 21 -3.10 -3.57 -4.15
N LEU A 22 -3.80 -3.16 -3.09
CA LEU A 22 -3.18 -2.67 -1.86
C LEU A 22 -2.32 -3.74 -1.17
N HIS A 23 -2.78 -4.99 -1.13
CA HIS A 23 -2.02 -6.10 -0.52
C HIS A 23 -0.62 -6.29 -1.14
N ILE A 24 -0.43 -5.97 -2.43
CA ILE A 24 0.88 -6.07 -3.10
C ILE A 24 1.85 -5.00 -2.58
N ILE A 25 1.35 -3.79 -2.31
CA ILE A 25 2.14 -2.69 -1.76
C ILE A 25 2.56 -3.01 -0.32
N LEU A 26 1.60 -3.47 0.50
CA LEU A 26 1.88 -3.85 1.88
C LEU A 26 2.87 -5.00 1.96
N LYS A 27 2.73 -6.01 1.11
CA LYS A 27 3.71 -7.09 1.01
C LYS A 27 5.11 -6.57 0.68
N ALA A 28 5.24 -5.60 -0.24
CA ALA A 28 6.55 -5.02 -0.55
C ALA A 28 7.17 -4.30 0.67
N ILE A 29 6.36 -3.67 1.51
CA ILE A 29 6.81 -3.04 2.76
C ILE A 29 7.22 -4.12 3.78
N GLU A 30 6.44 -5.18 3.93
CA GLU A 30 6.76 -6.35 4.77
C GLU A 30 8.05 -7.05 4.33
N ASP A 31 8.28 -7.13 3.02
CA ASP A 31 9.51 -7.66 2.40
C ASP A 31 10.73 -6.71 2.59
N GLY A 32 10.53 -5.55 3.24
CA GLY A 32 11.60 -4.64 3.66
C GLY A 32 11.74 -3.36 2.82
N ALA A 33 10.82 -3.07 1.90
CA ALA A 33 10.88 -1.82 1.14
C ALA A 33 10.56 -0.62 2.05
N THR A 34 11.47 0.35 2.09
CA THR A 34 11.38 1.54 2.97
C THR A 34 11.12 2.84 2.20
N SER A 35 11.12 2.77 0.87
CA SER A 35 10.93 3.92 0.00
C SER A 35 9.93 3.66 -1.13
N PHE A 36 9.35 4.73 -1.65
CA PHE A 36 8.48 4.66 -2.83
C PHE A 36 9.20 4.01 -4.03
N GLU A 37 10.48 4.29 -4.21
CA GLU A 37 11.26 3.81 -5.33
C GLU A 37 11.51 2.30 -5.25
N GLU A 38 11.80 1.76 -4.05
CA GLU A 38 11.90 0.32 -3.82
C GLU A 38 10.58 -0.39 -4.09
N ILE A 39 9.48 0.15 -3.56
CA ILE A 39 8.14 -0.38 -3.85
C ILE A 39 7.84 -0.32 -5.35
N ALA A 40 8.21 0.76 -6.04
CA ALA A 40 8.05 0.90 -7.49
C ALA A 40 8.87 -0.13 -8.27
N LYS A 41 10.10 -0.44 -7.83
CA LYS A 41 10.95 -1.49 -8.43
C LYS A 41 10.32 -2.88 -8.27
N ILE A 42 9.73 -3.18 -7.12
CA ILE A 42 9.11 -4.48 -6.84
C ILE A 42 7.75 -4.63 -7.54
N THR A 43 6.92 -3.59 -7.48
CA THR A 43 5.49 -3.67 -7.84
C THR A 43 5.14 -3.02 -9.18
N GLY A 44 6.02 -2.18 -9.73
CA GLY A 44 5.75 -1.36 -10.91
C GLY A 44 4.83 -0.17 -10.66
N ILE A 45 4.56 0.18 -9.39
CA ILE A 45 3.72 1.34 -9.04
C ILE A 45 4.35 2.66 -9.51
N GLY A 46 3.51 3.65 -9.82
CA GLY A 46 3.96 4.98 -10.21
C GLY A 46 4.33 5.15 -11.68
N GLY A 47 4.75 4.08 -12.36
CA GLY A 47 5.08 4.06 -13.80
C GLY A 47 3.88 4.05 -14.75
N GLY A 48 2.70 4.51 -14.33
CA GLY A 48 1.50 4.59 -15.16
C GLY A 48 1.29 5.95 -15.80
N SER A 49 0.24 6.08 -16.63
CA SER A 49 -0.11 7.34 -17.31
C SER A 49 -0.36 8.51 -16.36
N CYS A 50 -0.77 8.23 -15.12
CA CYS A 50 -0.97 9.25 -14.09
C CYS A 50 0.33 9.71 -13.39
N LYS A 51 1.50 9.12 -13.69
CA LYS A 51 2.82 9.50 -13.15
C LYS A 51 2.82 9.68 -11.62
N SER A 52 2.42 8.63 -10.89
CA SER A 52 2.33 8.61 -9.42
C SER A 52 1.36 9.60 -8.76
N LYS A 53 0.64 10.46 -9.49
CA LYS A 53 -0.22 11.50 -8.88
C LYS A 53 -1.31 10.99 -7.94
N ARG A 54 -1.75 9.73 -8.10
CA ARG A 54 -2.82 9.14 -7.28
C ARG A 54 -2.30 8.17 -6.22
N CYS A 55 -1.31 7.36 -6.57
CA CYS A 55 -0.78 6.33 -5.68
C CYS A 55 0.43 6.78 -4.87
N GLY A 56 1.12 7.85 -5.29
CA GLY A 56 2.33 8.35 -4.64
C GLY A 56 2.08 8.79 -3.20
N GLU A 57 1.10 9.68 -3.00
CA GLU A 57 0.71 10.16 -1.66
C GLU A 57 0.25 8.99 -0.77
N LYS A 58 -0.56 8.08 -1.32
CA LYS A 58 -1.02 6.89 -0.61
C LYS A 58 0.14 6.01 -0.12
N VAL A 59 1.13 5.74 -0.97
CA VAL A 59 2.30 4.93 -0.59
C VAL A 59 3.15 5.65 0.46
N ALA A 60 3.32 6.97 0.35
CA ALA A 60 4.05 7.76 1.34
C ALA A 60 3.39 7.69 2.73
N LEU A 61 2.05 7.77 2.79
CA LEU A 61 1.30 7.59 4.03
C LEU A 61 1.47 6.17 4.61
N LEU A 62 1.34 5.13 3.79
CA LEU A 62 1.52 3.74 4.23
C LEU A 62 2.93 3.47 4.78
N LEU A 63 3.96 3.99 4.12
CA LEU A 63 5.34 3.91 4.60
C LEU A 63 5.50 4.63 5.94
N LYS A 64 4.93 5.84 6.07
CA LYS A 64 4.98 6.58 7.34
C LYS A 64 4.27 5.82 8.47
N GLU A 65 3.08 5.28 8.21
CA GLU A 65 2.31 4.50 9.19
C GLU A 65 3.06 3.22 9.60
N SER A 66 3.68 2.52 8.64
CA SER A 66 4.44 1.29 8.89
C SER A 66 5.72 1.54 9.69
N LEU A 67 6.35 2.71 9.54
CA LEU A 67 7.56 3.09 10.28
C LEU A 67 7.31 3.59 11.71
N HIS A 68 6.11 4.09 12.03
CA HIS A 68 5.79 4.68 13.34
C HIS A 68 5.02 3.73 14.28
N HIS A 69 4.68 2.52 13.84
CA HIS A 69 3.98 1.54 14.68
C HIS A 69 4.50 0.12 14.44
N PRO A 70 5.42 -0.39 15.27
CA PRO A 70 5.85 -1.79 15.19
C PRO A 70 4.75 -2.82 15.55
N ASP A 71 3.59 -2.41 16.09
CA ASP A 71 2.64 -3.36 16.70
C ASP A 71 1.14 -3.23 16.34
N LYS A 72 0.71 -2.31 15.46
CA LYS A 72 -0.73 -2.20 15.13
C LYS A 72 -1.09 -2.79 13.78
N LYS A 73 -1.63 -4.01 13.83
CA LYS A 73 -2.60 -4.52 12.85
C LYS A 73 -3.68 -3.46 12.65
N THR A 74 -3.60 -2.82 11.49
CA THR A 74 -4.66 -2.14 10.73
C THR A 74 -6.01 -1.98 11.42
N SER A 75 -6.24 -0.84 12.07
CA SER A 75 -7.59 -0.28 12.19
C SER A 75 -7.66 0.96 11.28
N PRO A 76 -8.50 0.99 10.24
CA PRO A 76 -8.82 2.25 9.58
C PRO A 76 -9.46 3.21 10.59
N PRO A 77 -9.27 4.53 10.49
CA PRO A 77 -10.11 5.47 11.22
C PRO A 77 -11.57 5.24 10.81
N GLN A 78 -12.38 4.74 11.73
CA GLN A 78 -13.84 4.76 11.60
C GLN A 78 -14.27 6.22 11.80
N ASN A 79 -14.78 6.87 10.75
CA ASN A 79 -15.48 8.13 10.88
C ASN A 79 -16.97 7.88 11.11
N ASN A 80 -17.49 8.39 12.23
CA ASN A 80 -18.89 8.75 12.44
C ASN A 80 -18.90 10.26 12.66
#